data_AF-A0A2T2V9P2-F1
#
_entry.id   AF-A0A2T2V9P2-F1
#
_cell.length_a   1.000
_cell.length_b   1.000
_cell.length_c   1.000
_cell.angle_alpha   90.00
_cell.angle_beta   90.00
_cell.angle_gamma   90.00
#
_symmetry.space_group_name_H-M   'P 1'
#
loop_
_entity.id
_entity.type
_entity.pdbx_description
1 polymer ?
#
loop_
_entity_poly.entity_id
_entity_poly.type
_entity_poly.pdbx_seq_one_letter_code
_entity_poly.pdbx_strand_id
1 'polypeptide(L)'
;MKPPRAVAPPPGGLENGFASRRAALLLAGLVLLLAAGCRAGTYGKYDATEKMLPEMKQSVQLFASDLQRARSARDLLRQAAEGDSTLRLVAEEYTRAVEEHQRVLENNREVLAQFEDDLPDYRRMERVFGSFLSEHQTTRNRYRSLRKAVRYPGVTARLERRALPDTLSRARDEAYTEGRYYVAPIFYERLQSSGDDLTMRQALAERRQRRSQADRFAPPAQGREETGGLSSGTVPSPADTAGRVSQ
;
A
#
# COMPACT_ATOMS: atom_id res chain seq x y z
N MET A 1 94.37 4.58 -71.71
CA MET A 1 93.96 5.48 -70.62
C MET A 1 92.55 5.10 -70.18
N LYS A 2 92.34 5.04 -68.87
CA LYS A 2 91.28 4.27 -68.18
C LYS A 2 90.04 5.17 -67.94
N PRO A 3 88.79 4.74 -68.22
CA PRO A 3 87.60 5.55 -67.96
C PRO A 3 87.25 5.57 -66.45
N PRO A 4 86.65 6.66 -65.93
CA PRO A 4 86.21 6.73 -64.54
C PRO A 4 84.96 5.87 -64.29
N ARG A 5 84.98 5.16 -63.16
CA ARG A 5 83.93 4.29 -62.62
C ARG A 5 82.67 5.07 -62.28
N ALA A 6 81.52 4.54 -62.69
CA ALA A 6 80.20 4.91 -62.18
C ALA A 6 80.06 4.50 -60.70
N VAL A 7 79.64 5.43 -59.86
CA VAL A 7 79.26 5.22 -58.45
C VAL A 7 77.75 5.07 -58.37
N ALA A 8 77.29 3.95 -57.81
CA ALA A 8 75.88 3.64 -57.61
C ALA A 8 75.27 4.46 -56.44
N PRO A 9 74.00 4.86 -56.52
CA PRO A 9 73.29 5.49 -55.40
C PRO A 9 72.84 4.44 -54.35
N PRO A 10 72.72 4.83 -53.07
CA PRO A 10 72.22 3.95 -52.00
C PRO A 10 70.69 3.79 -52.07
N PRO A 11 70.14 2.62 -51.69
CA PRO A 11 68.70 2.44 -51.51
C PRO A 11 68.24 3.07 -50.18
N GLY A 12 67.70 4.29 -50.25
CA GLY A 12 67.12 4.99 -49.11
C GLY A 12 65.65 4.61 -48.86
N GLY A 13 65.45 3.83 -47.80
CA GLY A 13 64.23 3.56 -47.01
C GLY A 13 62.87 4.09 -47.47
N LEU A 14 62.03 3.16 -47.95
CA LEU A 14 60.57 3.29 -48.04
C LEU A 14 59.87 2.68 -46.81
N GLU A 15 60.24 3.09 -45.60
CA GLU A 15 59.75 2.47 -44.36
C GLU A 15 59.09 3.48 -43.40
N ASN A 16 58.36 4.49 -43.89
CA ASN A 16 57.64 5.44 -43.00
C ASN A 16 56.16 5.68 -43.33
N GLY A 17 55.61 5.03 -44.35
CA GLY A 17 54.20 5.24 -44.76
C GLY A 17 53.15 4.51 -43.90
N PHE A 18 53.54 3.43 -43.21
CA PHE A 18 52.60 2.59 -42.45
C PHE A 18 52.37 3.07 -41.02
N ALA A 19 53.37 3.71 -40.40
CA ALA A 19 53.23 4.28 -39.07
C ALA A 19 52.27 5.48 -39.06
N SER A 20 52.34 6.35 -40.10
CA SER A 20 51.47 7.54 -40.17
C SER A 20 50.01 7.19 -40.49
N ARG A 21 49.75 6.16 -41.31
CA ARG A 21 48.38 5.69 -41.58
C ARG A 21 47.74 5.02 -40.38
N ARG A 22 48.51 4.25 -39.59
CA ARG A 22 48.02 3.66 -38.34
C ARG A 22 47.80 4.72 -37.26
N ALA A 23 48.70 5.70 -37.13
CA ALA A 23 48.52 6.84 -36.23
C ALA A 23 47.29 7.67 -36.63
N ALA A 24 47.09 7.93 -37.92
CA ALA A 24 45.93 8.65 -38.44
C ALA A 24 44.61 7.87 -38.23
N LEU A 25 44.62 6.55 -38.39
CA LEU A 25 43.44 5.71 -38.11
C LEU A 25 43.14 5.62 -36.61
N LEU A 26 44.16 5.58 -35.76
CA LEU A 26 43.98 5.62 -34.30
C LEU A 26 43.47 6.98 -33.83
N LEU A 27 43.98 8.09 -34.38
CA LEU A 27 43.48 9.43 -34.11
C LEU A 27 42.05 9.61 -34.61
N ALA A 28 41.74 9.17 -35.83
CA ALA A 28 40.39 9.21 -36.38
C ALA A 28 39.43 8.35 -35.55
N GLY A 29 39.87 7.15 -35.13
CA GLY A 29 39.12 6.27 -34.24
C GLY A 29 38.87 6.91 -32.87
N LEU A 30 39.87 7.57 -32.29
CA LEU A 30 39.77 8.26 -30.99
C LEU A 30 38.89 9.51 -31.07
N VAL A 31 38.94 10.27 -32.17
CA VAL A 31 38.03 11.39 -32.44
C VAL A 31 36.61 10.88 -32.65
N LEU A 32 36.40 9.75 -33.33
CA LEU A 32 35.08 9.12 -33.45
C LEU A 32 34.57 8.57 -32.11
N LEU A 33 35.45 8.05 -31.25
CA LEU A 33 35.12 7.60 -29.90
C LEU A 33 34.80 8.76 -28.97
N LEU A 34 35.51 9.89 -29.09
CA LEU A 34 35.20 11.12 -28.38
C LEU A 34 33.91 11.75 -28.91
N ALA A 35 33.67 11.77 -30.23
CA ALA A 35 32.43 12.29 -30.82
C ALA A 35 31.21 11.40 -30.52
N ALA A 36 31.37 10.08 -30.50
CA ALA A 36 30.33 9.14 -30.06
C ALA A 36 30.15 9.17 -28.53
N GLY A 37 31.23 9.39 -27.77
CA GLY A 37 31.22 9.58 -26.31
C GLY A 37 30.66 10.93 -25.87
N CYS A 38 30.68 11.96 -26.73
CA CYS A 38 30.07 13.27 -26.48
C CYS A 38 28.53 13.24 -26.47
N ARG A 39 27.86 12.12 -26.81
CA ARG A 39 26.43 11.91 -26.53
C ARG A 39 26.12 11.63 -25.05
N ALA A 40 27.13 11.51 -24.18
CA ALA A 40 26.93 11.45 -22.74
C ALA A 40 26.61 12.82 -22.09
N GLY A 41 26.86 13.94 -22.80
CA GLY A 41 26.55 15.29 -22.32
C GLY A 41 25.10 15.73 -22.53
N THR A 42 24.38 15.10 -23.47
CA THR A 42 23.00 15.48 -23.84
C THR A 42 21.90 14.77 -23.07
N TYR A 43 22.23 13.78 -22.23
CA TYR A 43 21.27 13.12 -21.34
C TYR A 43 21.43 13.51 -19.86
N GLY A 44 22.47 14.27 -19.50
CA GLY A 44 22.78 14.64 -18.11
C GLY A 44 22.32 16.03 -17.65
N LYS A 45 21.78 16.85 -18.56
CA LYS A 45 21.29 18.21 -18.28
C LYS A 45 19.95 18.49 -18.96
N TYR A 46 19.03 17.54 -18.89
CA TYR A 46 17.64 17.97 -18.96
C TYR A 46 17.37 18.82 -17.73
N ASP A 47 16.56 19.86 -17.87
CA ASP A 47 15.96 20.64 -16.76
C ASP A 47 15.02 19.75 -15.90
N ALA A 48 15.38 18.48 -15.70
CA ALA A 48 14.66 17.46 -14.98
C ALA A 48 14.50 17.87 -13.51
N THR A 49 15.48 18.58 -12.94
CA THR A 49 15.37 19.20 -11.63
C THR A 49 14.27 20.27 -11.61
N GLU A 50 14.25 21.17 -12.60
CA GLU A 50 13.24 22.24 -12.71
C GLU A 50 11.84 21.69 -13.01
N LYS A 51 11.75 20.58 -13.75
CA LYS A 51 10.47 19.90 -14.09
C LYS A 51 9.95 19.03 -12.95
N MET A 52 10.80 18.49 -12.09
CA MET A 52 10.38 17.62 -11.00
C MET A 52 9.76 18.39 -9.84
N LEU A 53 10.25 19.59 -9.54
CA LEU A 53 9.67 20.42 -8.49
C LEU A 53 8.14 20.66 -8.67
N PRO A 54 7.63 21.09 -9.85
CA PRO A 54 6.19 21.23 -10.04
C PRO A 54 5.43 19.91 -9.94
N GLU A 55 6.01 18.78 -10.37
CA GLU A 55 5.39 17.45 -10.19
C GLU A 55 5.27 17.07 -8.70
N MET A 56 6.31 17.34 -7.91
CA MET A 56 6.29 17.15 -6.46
C MET A 56 5.22 18.03 -5.80
N LYS A 57 5.13 19.31 -6.20
CA LYS A 57 4.08 20.23 -5.72
C LYS A 57 2.69 19.70 -6.06
N GLN A 58 2.48 19.26 -7.31
CA GLN A 58 1.21 18.68 -7.74
C GLN A 58 0.85 17.43 -6.92
N SER A 59 1.81 16.53 -6.69
CA SER A 59 1.60 15.34 -5.86
C SER A 59 1.16 15.69 -4.44
N VAL A 60 1.84 16.65 -3.79
CA VAL A 60 1.48 17.12 -2.44
C VAL A 60 0.12 17.82 -2.42
N GLN A 61 -0.25 18.56 -3.46
CA GLN A 61 -1.59 19.15 -3.58
C GLN A 61 -2.69 18.09 -3.72
N LEU A 62 -2.45 17.04 -4.53
CA LEU A 62 -3.38 15.91 -4.63
C LEU A 62 -3.52 15.19 -3.29
N PHE A 63 -2.42 15.01 -2.55
CA PHE A 63 -2.43 14.42 -1.22
C PHE A 63 -3.19 15.30 -0.20
N ALA A 64 -3.04 16.62 -0.26
CA ALA A 64 -3.84 17.55 0.55
C ALA A 64 -5.33 17.47 0.24
N SER A 65 -5.71 17.32 -1.03
CA SER A 65 -7.10 17.08 -1.45
C SER A 65 -7.64 15.74 -0.92
N ASP A 66 -6.80 14.69 -0.93
CA ASP A 66 -7.13 13.39 -0.31
C ASP A 66 -7.41 13.53 1.18
N LEU A 67 -6.66 14.37 1.90
CA LEU A 67 -6.89 14.61 3.33
C LEU A 67 -8.24 15.25 3.61
N GLN A 68 -8.66 16.22 2.78
CA GLN A 68 -9.98 16.83 2.92
C GLN A 68 -11.10 15.80 2.69
N ARG A 69 -10.94 14.92 1.69
CA ARG A 69 -11.85 13.79 1.48
C ARG A 69 -11.87 12.85 2.69
N ALA A 70 -10.71 12.51 3.23
CA ALA A 70 -10.61 11.63 4.40
C ALA A 70 -11.27 12.24 5.65
N ARG A 71 -11.11 13.55 5.90
CA ARG A 71 -11.81 14.25 7.00
C ARG A 71 -13.33 14.13 6.88
N SER A 72 -13.88 14.39 5.69
CA SER A 72 -15.32 14.24 5.46
C SER A 72 -15.79 12.80 5.68
N ALA A 73 -14.99 11.80 5.27
CA ALA A 73 -15.29 10.39 5.50
C ALA A 73 -15.22 9.99 6.98
N ARG A 74 -14.26 10.53 7.73
CA ARG A 74 -14.15 10.36 9.19
C ARG A 74 -15.40 10.87 9.89
N ASP A 75 -15.86 12.07 9.53
CA ASP A 75 -17.01 12.69 10.18
C ASP A 75 -18.30 11.88 9.92
N LEU A 76 -18.50 11.40 8.68
CA LEU A 76 -19.57 10.46 8.35
C LEU A 76 -19.48 9.15 9.13
N LEU A 77 -18.27 8.60 9.28
CA LEU A 77 -18.06 7.36 10.01
C LEU A 77 -18.30 7.52 11.51
N ARG A 78 -17.90 8.65 12.10
CA ARG A 78 -18.18 8.98 13.50
C ARG A 78 -19.66 9.10 13.76
N GLN A 79 -20.39 9.81 12.90
CA GLN A 79 -21.85 9.90 12.99
C GLN A 79 -22.52 8.52 12.88
N ALA A 80 -22.04 7.66 11.98
CA ALA A 80 -22.57 6.30 11.88
C ALA A 80 -22.26 5.45 13.12
N ALA A 81 -21.11 5.66 13.77
CA ALA A 81 -20.70 4.95 14.98
C ALA A 81 -21.51 5.33 16.23
N GLU A 82 -22.20 6.48 16.22
CA GLU A 82 -23.16 6.85 17.28
C GLU A 82 -24.36 5.90 17.31
N GLY A 83 -24.80 5.40 16.14
CA GLY A 83 -25.89 4.43 16.02
C GLY A 83 -25.46 2.96 15.94
N ASP A 84 -24.17 2.69 15.69
CA ASP A 84 -23.62 1.34 15.56
C ASP A 84 -22.32 1.21 16.36
N SER A 85 -22.42 0.63 17.56
CA SER A 85 -21.28 0.48 18.48
C SER A 85 -20.11 -0.31 17.86
N THR A 86 -20.38 -1.22 16.92
CA THR A 86 -19.35 -2.01 16.21
C THR A 86 -18.48 -1.17 15.28
N LEU A 87 -18.89 0.06 14.93
CA LEU A 87 -18.12 0.98 14.11
C LEU A 87 -17.23 1.92 14.93
N ARG A 88 -17.36 1.96 16.25
CA ARG A 88 -16.60 2.89 17.11
C ARG A 88 -15.09 2.68 16.96
N LEU A 89 -14.62 1.44 17.05
CA LEU A 89 -13.20 1.13 16.87
C LEU A 89 -12.70 1.53 15.47
N VAL A 90 -13.51 1.27 14.44
CA VAL A 90 -13.14 1.63 13.06
C VAL A 90 -13.07 3.16 12.91
N ALA A 91 -13.97 3.90 13.56
CA ALA A 91 -13.96 5.37 13.57
C ALA A 91 -12.73 5.94 14.29
N GLU A 92 -12.31 5.32 15.39
CA GLU A 92 -11.08 5.68 16.13
C GLU A 92 -9.83 5.43 15.28
N GLU A 93 -9.71 4.24 14.67
CA GLU A 93 -8.60 3.92 13.78
C GLU A 93 -8.57 4.80 12.52
N TYR A 94 -9.73 5.17 12.00
CA TYR A 94 -9.83 6.12 10.90
C TYR A 94 -9.39 7.52 11.32
N THR A 95 -9.71 7.94 12.54
CA THR A 95 -9.27 9.24 13.09
C THR A 95 -7.75 9.27 13.21
N ARG A 96 -7.12 8.23 13.78
CA ARG A 96 -5.66 8.09 13.82
C ARG A 96 -5.03 8.11 12.42
N ALA A 97 -5.66 7.47 11.43
CA ALA A 97 -5.18 7.50 10.06
C ALA A 97 -5.28 8.89 9.40
N VAL A 98 -6.26 9.72 9.79
CA VAL A 98 -6.38 11.12 9.33
C VAL A 98 -5.31 12.00 9.99
N GLU A 99 -5.03 11.79 11.27
CA GLU A 99 -3.96 12.50 12.00
C GLU A 99 -2.59 12.19 11.40
N GLU A 100 -2.30 10.92 11.13
CA GLU A 100 -1.04 10.52 10.50
C GLU A 100 -0.90 11.10 9.08
N HIS A 101 -1.99 11.13 8.31
CA HIS A 101 -1.98 11.76 6.99
C HIS A 101 -1.67 13.27 7.09
N GLN A 102 -2.26 13.98 8.05
CA GLN A 102 -1.92 15.39 8.28
C GLN A 102 -0.43 15.56 8.59
N ARG A 103 0.13 14.72 9.48
CA ARG A 103 1.56 14.75 9.83
C ARG A 103 2.46 14.52 8.62
N VAL A 104 2.16 13.50 7.82
CA VAL A 104 2.91 13.21 6.58
C VAL A 104 2.81 14.36 5.58
N LEU A 105 1.63 14.97 5.46
CA LEU A 105 1.42 16.13 4.58
C LEU A 105 2.23 17.35 5.02
N GLU A 106 2.32 17.62 6.33
CA GLU A 106 3.15 18.68 6.90
C GLU A 106 4.63 18.46 6.59
N ASN A 107 5.15 17.25 6.87
CA ASN A 107 6.53 16.89 6.55
C ASN A 107 6.84 17.09 5.05
N ASN A 108 5.93 16.65 4.16
CA ASN A 108 6.11 16.79 2.72
C ASN A 108 6.11 18.25 2.27
N ARG A 109 5.32 19.12 2.93
CA ARG A 109 5.32 20.57 2.66
C ARG A 109 6.59 21.24 3.14
N GLU A 110 7.10 20.87 4.31
CA GLU A 110 8.37 21.39 4.83
C GLU A 110 9.54 21.04 3.91
N VAL A 111 9.61 19.78 3.46
CA VAL A 111 10.65 19.35 2.52
C VAL A 111 10.51 20.06 1.17
N LEU A 112 9.29 20.28 0.68
CA LEU A 112 9.06 21.08 -0.54
C LEU A 112 9.51 22.53 -0.37
N ALA A 113 9.18 23.18 0.76
CA ALA A 113 9.60 24.55 1.02
C ALA A 113 11.14 24.67 1.01
N GLN A 114 11.84 23.71 1.63
CA GLN A 114 13.30 23.65 1.57
C GLN A 114 13.84 23.53 0.13
N PHE A 115 13.17 22.75 -0.72
CA PHE A 115 13.57 22.58 -2.13
C PHE A 115 13.24 23.79 -3.00
N GLU A 116 12.26 24.61 -2.60
CA GLU A 116 11.96 25.89 -3.25
C GLU A 116 13.00 26.95 -2.92
N ASP A 117 13.54 26.95 -1.69
CA ASP A 117 14.58 27.88 -1.24
C ASP A 117 15.97 27.49 -1.75
N ASP A 118 16.31 26.19 -1.72
CA ASP A 118 17.60 25.65 -2.17
C ASP A 118 17.38 24.39 -3.01
N LEU A 119 17.46 24.54 -4.33
CA LEU A 119 17.16 23.47 -5.26
C LEU A 119 18.25 22.38 -5.20
N PRO A 120 17.93 21.16 -4.73
CA PRO A 120 18.93 20.12 -4.57
C PRO A 120 19.27 19.42 -5.90
N ASP A 121 20.33 18.61 -5.88
CA ASP A 121 20.66 17.72 -6.99
C ASP A 121 19.49 16.79 -7.36
N TYR A 122 19.34 16.53 -8.66
CA TYR A 122 18.30 15.66 -9.22
C TYR A 122 18.15 14.32 -8.48
N ARG A 123 19.26 13.63 -8.18
CA ARG A 123 19.22 12.32 -7.48
C ARG A 123 18.61 12.42 -6.09
N ARG A 124 18.82 13.53 -5.39
CA ARG A 124 18.24 13.74 -4.06
C ARG A 124 16.74 14.00 -4.19
N MET A 125 16.35 14.85 -5.12
CA MET A 125 14.94 15.12 -5.40
C MET A 125 14.18 13.87 -5.83
N GLU A 126 14.75 13.04 -6.71
CA GLU A 126 14.15 11.78 -7.18
C GLU A 126 13.86 10.83 -6.02
N ARG A 127 14.82 10.64 -5.11
CA ARG A 127 14.64 9.78 -3.92
C ARG A 127 13.55 10.30 -3.00
N VAL A 128 13.54 11.61 -2.75
CA VAL A 128 12.54 12.24 -1.89
C VAL A 128 11.16 12.13 -2.52
N PHE A 129 11.04 12.40 -3.81
CA PHE A 129 9.78 12.24 -4.53
C PHE A 129 9.29 10.79 -4.51
N GLY A 130 10.19 9.81 -4.68
CA GLY A 130 9.88 8.40 -4.50
C GLY A 130 9.36 8.08 -3.09
N SER A 131 9.94 8.68 -2.05
CA SER A 131 9.46 8.56 -0.66
C SER A 131 8.03 9.11 -0.52
N PHE A 132 7.77 10.31 -1.06
CA PHE A 132 6.43 10.91 -1.03
C PHE A 132 5.40 9.97 -1.66
N LEU A 133 5.69 9.45 -2.85
CA LEU A 133 4.76 8.54 -3.55
C LEU A 133 4.49 7.27 -2.75
N SER A 134 5.53 6.71 -2.11
CA SER A 134 5.40 5.52 -1.24
C SER A 134 4.53 5.80 -0.01
N GLU A 135 4.74 6.93 0.66
CA GLU A 135 3.96 7.34 1.83
C GLU A 135 2.50 7.65 1.46
N HIS A 136 2.27 8.31 0.31
CA HIS A 136 0.93 8.57 -0.20
C HIS A 136 0.20 7.27 -0.50
N GLN A 137 0.88 6.32 -1.15
CA GLN A 137 0.33 5.00 -1.45
C GLN A 137 0.00 4.23 -0.17
N THR A 138 0.89 4.25 0.82
CA THR A 138 0.69 3.60 2.13
C THR A 138 -0.53 4.17 2.84
N THR A 139 -0.67 5.50 2.85
CA THR A 139 -1.81 6.21 3.44
C THR A 139 -3.13 5.86 2.74
N ARG A 140 -3.15 5.87 1.40
CA ARG A 140 -4.32 5.46 0.60
C ARG A 140 -4.73 4.01 0.86
N ASN A 141 -3.74 3.11 0.96
CA ASN A 141 -3.98 1.70 1.28
C ASN A 141 -4.59 1.53 2.68
N ARG A 142 -4.13 2.31 3.66
CA ARG A 142 -4.72 2.31 5.01
C ARG A 142 -6.20 2.71 4.98
N TYR A 143 -6.57 3.76 4.25
CA TYR A 143 -7.98 4.13 4.10
C TYR A 143 -8.81 3.09 3.35
N ARG A 144 -8.26 2.44 2.33
CA ARG A 144 -8.93 1.32 1.65
C ARG A 144 -9.22 0.16 2.61
N SER A 145 -8.23 -0.22 3.43
CA SER A 145 -8.38 -1.25 4.46
C SER A 145 -9.51 -0.91 5.45
N LEU A 146 -9.51 0.31 5.98
CA LEU A 146 -10.54 0.75 6.94
C LEU A 146 -11.93 0.82 6.30
N ARG A 147 -12.06 1.26 5.04
CA ARG A 147 -13.34 1.20 4.31
C ARG A 147 -13.84 -0.23 4.12
N LYS A 148 -12.93 -1.18 3.83
CA LYS A 148 -13.28 -2.61 3.78
C LYS A 148 -13.76 -3.12 5.14
N ALA A 149 -13.16 -2.66 6.24
CA ALA A 149 -13.66 -2.97 7.58
C ALA A 149 -15.09 -2.48 7.78
N VAL A 150 -15.40 -1.23 7.43
CA VAL A 150 -16.78 -0.70 7.51
C VAL A 150 -17.77 -1.57 6.71
N ARG A 151 -17.38 -1.97 5.49
CA ARG A 151 -18.20 -2.80 4.60
C ARG A 151 -18.46 -4.20 5.16
N TYR A 152 -17.44 -4.86 5.70
CA TYR A 152 -17.49 -6.26 6.10
C TYR A 152 -17.39 -6.42 7.63
N PRO A 153 -18.48 -6.79 8.32
CA PRO A 153 -18.46 -6.95 9.79
C PRO A 153 -17.49 -8.04 10.28
N GLY A 154 -17.20 -9.06 9.47
CA GLY A 154 -16.14 -10.03 9.80
C GLY A 154 -14.75 -9.41 9.89
N VAL A 155 -14.50 -8.33 9.14
CA VAL A 155 -13.24 -7.58 9.18
C VAL A 155 -13.21 -6.62 10.37
N THR A 156 -14.34 -5.99 10.74
CA THR A 156 -14.42 -5.18 11.98
C THR A 156 -14.13 -6.04 13.21
N ALA A 157 -14.68 -7.25 13.28
CA ALA A 157 -14.44 -8.16 14.40
C ALA A 157 -12.95 -8.57 14.53
N ARG A 158 -12.22 -8.67 13.42
CA ARG A 158 -10.76 -8.92 13.44
C ARG A 158 -9.98 -7.71 13.97
N LEU A 159 -10.39 -6.49 13.63
CA LEU A 159 -9.82 -5.27 14.19
C LEU A 159 -10.03 -5.21 15.71
N GLU A 160 -11.21 -5.56 16.20
CA GLU A 160 -11.51 -5.63 17.63
C GLU A 160 -10.60 -6.64 18.35
N ARG A 161 -10.44 -7.85 17.79
CA ARG A 161 -9.52 -8.86 18.35
C ARG A 161 -8.07 -8.40 18.39
N ARG A 162 -7.63 -7.61 17.41
CA ARG A 162 -6.26 -7.06 17.35
C ARG A 162 -6.04 -5.91 18.33
N ALA A 163 -7.11 -5.26 18.77
CA ALA A 163 -7.07 -4.16 19.74
C ALA A 163 -7.11 -4.65 21.20
N LEU A 164 -7.42 -5.93 21.47
CA LEU A 164 -7.31 -6.54 22.81
C LEU A 164 -5.85 -6.88 23.15
N PRO A 165 -5.41 -6.69 24.40
CA PRO A 165 -4.06 -7.07 24.84
C PRO A 165 -3.85 -8.58 24.72
N ASP A 166 -2.61 -8.91 24.38
CA ASP A 166 -2.07 -10.12 23.77
C ASP A 166 -2.21 -11.41 24.61
N THR A 167 -3.45 -11.89 24.81
CA THR A 167 -3.71 -13.27 25.20
C THR A 167 -4.76 -13.84 24.26
N LEU A 168 -4.30 -14.41 23.16
CA LEU A 168 -4.87 -15.56 22.43
C LEU A 168 -4.44 -15.50 20.96
N SER A 169 -3.40 -16.27 20.67
CA SER A 169 -3.08 -16.87 19.37
C SER A 169 -3.12 -15.95 18.15
N ARG A 170 -1.91 -15.52 17.76
CA ARG A 170 -1.40 -15.39 16.38
C ARG A 170 -2.26 -16.13 15.34
N ALA A 171 -3.35 -15.49 14.91
CA ALA A 171 -4.11 -15.91 13.75
C ALA A 171 -3.30 -15.50 12.52
N ARG A 172 -2.43 -16.43 12.14
CA ARG A 172 -1.73 -16.59 10.86
C ARG A 172 -2.57 -16.04 9.71
N ASP A 173 -1.93 -15.32 8.81
CA ASP A 173 -2.51 -14.81 7.56
C ASP A 173 -3.32 -15.90 6.84
N GLU A 174 -4.65 -15.84 6.95
CA GLU A 174 -5.59 -16.56 6.09
C GLU A 174 -5.89 -15.75 4.81
N ALA A 175 -4.88 -15.05 4.29
CA ALA A 175 -4.83 -14.79 2.87
C ALA A 175 -4.22 -16.05 2.26
N TYR A 176 -5.07 -16.90 1.67
CA TYR A 176 -4.70 -18.12 0.95
C TYR A 176 -4.21 -19.27 1.83
N THR A 177 -5.15 -20.13 2.23
CA THR A 177 -4.82 -21.55 2.39
C THR A 177 -4.22 -22.06 1.07
N GLU A 178 -2.92 -22.33 1.15
CA GLU A 178 -2.16 -23.22 0.27
C GLU A 178 -3.03 -24.44 -0.06
N GLY A 179 -3.33 -24.64 -1.35
CA GLY A 179 -4.14 -25.79 -1.77
C GLY A 179 -4.75 -25.74 -3.17
N ARG A 180 -4.62 -24.64 -3.93
CA ARG A 180 -4.99 -24.62 -5.35
C ARG A 180 -3.96 -23.85 -6.17
N TYR A 181 -3.38 -24.55 -7.16
CA TYR A 181 -2.47 -24.07 -8.19
C TYR A 181 -3.13 -23.05 -9.14
N TYR A 182 -3.70 -21.97 -8.61
CA TYR A 182 -4.17 -20.86 -9.42
C TYR A 182 -3.16 -19.73 -9.34
N VAL A 183 -2.23 -19.71 -10.30
CA VAL A 183 -1.45 -18.51 -10.61
C VAL A 183 -2.41 -17.55 -11.28
N ALA A 184 -3.06 -16.70 -10.48
CA ALA A 184 -3.78 -15.57 -11.04
C ALA A 184 -2.76 -14.69 -11.79
N PRO A 185 -2.99 -14.36 -13.08
CA PRO A 185 -2.10 -13.43 -13.76
C PRO A 185 -2.04 -12.12 -12.98
N ILE A 186 -0.84 -11.54 -12.87
CA ILE A 186 -0.53 -10.34 -12.05
C ILE A 186 -1.54 -9.18 -12.30
N PHE A 187 -2.16 -9.14 -13.48
CA PHE A 187 -3.13 -8.11 -13.86
C PHE A 187 -4.54 -8.29 -13.28
N TYR A 188 -4.93 -9.49 -12.84
CA TYR A 188 -6.28 -9.74 -12.33
C TYR A 188 -6.54 -9.06 -10.97
N GLU A 189 -5.54 -9.01 -10.10
CA GLU A 189 -5.65 -8.34 -8.79
C GLU A 189 -5.77 -6.82 -8.94
N ARG A 190 -5.05 -6.23 -9.90
CA ARG A 190 -5.20 -4.80 -10.22
C ARG A 190 -6.60 -4.49 -10.74
N LEU A 191 -7.17 -5.32 -11.61
CA LEU A 191 -8.52 -5.07 -12.15
C LEU A 191 -9.61 -5.20 -11.08
N GLN A 192 -9.51 -6.18 -10.18
CA GLN A 192 -10.46 -6.31 -9.05
C GLN A 192 -10.32 -5.17 -8.02
N SER A 193 -9.10 -4.67 -7.79
CA SER A 193 -8.86 -3.56 -6.86
C SER A 193 -9.17 -2.17 -7.44
N SER A 194 -9.13 -2.01 -8.77
CA SER A 194 -9.43 -0.75 -9.46
C SER A 194 -10.92 -0.41 -9.49
N GLY A 195 -11.80 -1.43 -9.47
CA GLY A 195 -13.25 -1.25 -9.53
C GLY A 195 -13.94 -1.02 -8.18
N ASP A 196 -13.23 -1.13 -7.05
CA ASP A 196 -13.81 -1.20 -5.70
C ASP A 196 -13.42 0.00 -4.81
N ASP A 197 -13.15 1.17 -5.41
CA ASP A 197 -12.98 2.42 -4.66
C ASP A 197 -14.35 3.00 -4.23
N LEU A 198 -15.11 2.20 -3.47
CA LEU A 198 -16.36 2.60 -2.84
C LEU A 198 -16.11 3.77 -1.89
N THR A 199 -16.91 4.83 -2.00
CA THR A 199 -16.90 5.96 -1.05
C THR A 199 -17.35 5.48 0.33
N MET A 200 -16.96 6.17 1.40
CA MET A 200 -17.41 5.82 2.77
C MET A 200 -18.94 5.76 2.87
N ARG A 201 -19.63 6.66 2.18
CA ARG A 201 -21.11 6.69 2.09
C ARG A 201 -21.67 5.40 1.47
N GLN A 202 -21.07 4.93 0.38
CA GLN A 202 -21.47 3.67 -0.26
C GLN A 202 -21.16 2.47 0.64
N ALA A 203 -20.00 2.43 1.30
CA ALA A 203 -19.65 1.35 2.22
C ALA A 203 -20.64 1.24 3.39
N LEU A 204 -21.07 2.37 3.95
CA LEU A 204 -22.09 2.41 5.01
C LEU A 204 -23.47 1.99 4.48
N ALA A 205 -23.86 2.43 3.28
CA ALA A 205 -25.12 2.04 2.66
C ALA A 205 -25.17 0.52 2.43
N GLU A 206 -24.09 -0.08 1.91
CA GLU A 206 -23.99 -1.52 1.70
C GLU A 206 -24.04 -2.30 3.04
N ARG A 207 -23.38 -1.79 4.10
CA ARG A 207 -23.45 -2.41 5.44
C ARG A 207 -24.89 -2.43 5.96
N ARG A 208 -25.63 -1.32 5.84
CA ARG A 208 -27.05 -1.26 6.24
C ARG A 208 -27.90 -2.24 5.44
N GLN A 209 -27.70 -2.31 4.13
CA GLN A 209 -28.41 -3.25 3.27
C GLN A 209 -28.14 -4.70 3.70
N ARG A 210 -26.88 -5.06 3.96
CA ARG A 210 -26.50 -6.41 4.44
C ARG A 210 -27.11 -6.75 5.79
N ARG A 211 -27.16 -5.81 6.75
CA ARG A 211 -27.85 -6.02 8.03
C ARG A 211 -29.34 -6.29 7.81
N SER A 212 -30.01 -5.47 7.01
CA SER A 212 -31.43 -5.68 6.71
C SER A 212 -31.71 -7.01 6.01
N GLN A 213 -30.76 -7.55 5.24
CA GLN A 213 -30.87 -8.88 4.65
C GLN A 213 -30.63 -9.97 5.71
N ALA A 214 -29.61 -9.83 6.56
CA ALA A 214 -29.33 -10.78 7.64
C ALA A 214 -30.52 -10.93 8.60
N ASP A 215 -31.19 -9.82 8.96
CA ASP A 215 -32.37 -9.83 9.82
C ASP A 215 -33.56 -10.58 9.18
N ARG A 216 -33.67 -10.59 7.84
CA ARG A 216 -34.70 -11.36 7.12
C ARG A 216 -34.44 -12.87 7.12
N PHE A 217 -33.18 -13.29 7.23
CA PHE A 217 -32.78 -14.69 7.21
C PHE A 217 -32.48 -15.24 8.61
N ALA A 218 -32.58 -14.42 9.66
CA ALA A 218 -32.54 -14.90 11.03
C ALA A 218 -33.76 -15.82 11.25
N PRO A 219 -33.57 -17.09 11.68
CA PRO A 219 -34.69 -17.96 11.97
C PRO A 219 -35.56 -17.29 13.04
N PRO A 220 -36.90 -17.35 12.93
CA PRO A 220 -37.76 -16.84 13.99
C PRO A 220 -37.32 -17.53 15.27
N ALA A 221 -36.99 -16.74 16.29
CA ALA A 221 -36.65 -17.26 17.61
C ALA A 221 -37.80 -18.18 18.02
N GLN A 222 -37.59 -19.50 17.92
CA GLN A 222 -38.60 -20.48 18.27
C GLN A 222 -39.00 -20.19 19.70
N GLY A 223 -40.30 -19.97 19.88
CA GLY A 223 -40.91 -19.66 21.15
C GLY A 223 -40.36 -20.59 22.22
N ARG A 224 -39.67 -19.99 23.19
CA ARG A 224 -39.43 -20.60 24.48
C ARG A 224 -40.79 -20.62 25.17
N GLU A 225 -41.63 -21.58 24.78
CA GLU A 225 -42.85 -21.89 25.50
C GLU A 225 -42.44 -22.25 26.93
N GLU A 226 -42.84 -21.36 27.83
CA GLU A 226 -42.83 -21.55 29.26
C GLU A 226 -43.66 -22.80 29.56
N THR A 227 -43.00 -23.91 29.88
CA THR A 227 -43.64 -25.01 30.61
C THR A 227 -43.88 -24.54 32.04
N GLY A 228 -44.96 -23.76 32.21
CA GLY A 228 -45.57 -23.41 33.48
C GLY A 228 -46.00 -24.69 34.20
N GLY A 229 -45.63 -24.80 35.47
CA GLY A 229 -45.62 -26.04 36.23
C GLY A 229 -47.00 -26.62 36.53
N LEU A 230 -47.11 -27.93 36.33
CA LEU A 230 -48.06 -28.78 37.04
C LEU A 230 -47.47 -29.09 38.42
N SER A 231 -47.87 -28.32 39.41
CA SER A 231 -47.55 -28.55 40.82
C SER A 231 -48.60 -29.46 41.46
N SER A 232 -48.10 -30.50 42.13
CA SER A 232 -48.69 -31.25 43.25
C SER A 232 -49.94 -32.11 42.99
N GLY A 233 -49.71 -33.34 42.51
CA GLY A 233 -50.58 -34.48 42.76
C GLY A 233 -50.25 -35.14 44.10
N THR A 234 -51.25 -35.20 44.97
CA THR A 234 -51.28 -35.92 46.26
C THR A 234 -51.03 -37.42 46.06
N VAL A 235 -50.01 -37.97 46.73
CA VAL A 235 -49.83 -39.43 46.90
C VAL A 235 -49.98 -39.76 48.39
N PRO A 236 -50.92 -40.63 48.77
CA PRO A 236 -51.14 -41.01 50.17
C PRO A 236 -50.07 -41.96 50.68
N SER A 237 -49.70 -41.71 51.94
CA SER A 237 -48.82 -42.49 52.81
C SER A 237 -49.33 -43.92 52.98
N PRO A 238 -48.53 -44.97 52.70
CA PRO A 238 -48.76 -46.28 53.28
C PRO A 238 -48.22 -46.31 54.71
N ALA A 239 -49.08 -46.78 55.60
CA ALA A 239 -48.75 -47.11 56.98
C ALA A 239 -47.58 -48.08 57.02
N ASP A 240 -46.62 -47.82 57.89
CA ASP A 240 -45.75 -48.88 58.39
C ASP A 240 -45.79 -48.94 59.91
N THR A 241 -45.97 -50.18 60.32
CA THR A 241 -46.50 -50.61 61.59
C THR A 241 -45.35 -51.16 62.42
N ALA A 242 -45.42 -50.91 63.72
CA ALA A 242 -44.74 -51.65 64.79
C ALA A 242 -43.21 -51.51 64.92
N GLY A 243 -42.80 -51.07 66.11
CA GLY A 243 -41.39 -51.10 66.53
C GLY A 243 -41.15 -50.59 67.94
N ARG A 244 -42.05 -50.91 68.87
CA ARG A 244 -41.90 -50.68 70.31
C ARG A 244 -41.01 -51.79 70.89
N VAL A 245 -39.80 -51.51 71.35
CA VAL A 245 -39.19 -52.13 72.57
C VAL A 245 -38.11 -51.20 73.12
N SER A 246 -38.24 -50.90 74.41
CA SER A 246 -37.29 -50.20 75.26
C SER A 246 -36.14 -51.10 75.72
N GLN A 247 -34.93 -50.55 75.76
CA GLN A 247 -33.91 -50.58 76.84
C GLN A 247 -32.51 -50.45 76.23
#